data_AF-A0AAV5YN42-F1
#
_entry.id   AF-A0AAV5YN42-F1
#
_cell.length_a   1.000
_cell.length_b   1.000
_cell.length_c   1.000
_cell.angle_alpha   90.00
_cell.angle_beta   90.00
_cell.angle_gamma   90.00
#
_symmetry.space_group_name_H-M   'P 1'
#
loop_
_entity.id
_entity.type
_entity.pdbx_description
1 polymer ?
#
loop_
_entity_poly.entity_id
_entity_poly.type
_entity_poly.pdbx_seq_one_letter_code
_entity_poly.pdbx_strand_id
1 'polypeptide(L)' 'MQASRKPLAKVEGRRSLRHSGLTIAWRGTPDLDDWVAYIVNRTKSKKLILADQVSERKIKLLLQRVAGLSRRGVEKLAKG' A
#
# COMPACT_ATOMS: atom_id res chain seq x y z
N MET A 1 7.57 -28.13 12.68
CA MET A 1 7.40 -27.26 13.86
C MET A 1 7.30 -25.83 13.37
N GLN A 2 6.09 -25.25 13.27
CA GLN A 2 5.94 -23.82 12.98
C GLN A 2 6.39 -23.07 14.22
N ALA A 3 7.63 -22.57 14.20
CA ALA A 3 8.15 -21.71 15.25
C ALA A 3 7.18 -20.54 15.40
N SER A 4 6.53 -20.46 16.56
CA SER A 4 5.71 -19.33 16.98
C SER A 4 6.64 -18.12 17.12
N ARG A 5 6.96 -17.49 15.98
CA ARG A 5 7.74 -16.26 15.93
C ARG A 5 6.83 -15.15 16.42
N LYS A 6 7.27 -14.43 17.47
CA LYS A 6 6.63 -13.18 17.91
C LYS A 6 6.20 -12.39 16.68
N PRO A 7 4.94 -11.95 16.56
CA PRO A 7 4.53 -11.13 15.43
C PRO A 7 5.47 -9.93 15.38
N LEU A 8 6.29 -9.86 14.33
CA LEU A 8 7.12 -8.70 14.04
C LEU A 8 6.16 -7.51 14.03
N ALA A 9 6.50 -6.44 14.76
CA ALA A 9 5.61 -5.30 14.90
C ALA A 9 5.12 -4.87 13.52
N LYS A 10 3.80 -4.66 13.38
CA LYS A 10 3.23 -4.19 12.11
C LYS A 10 3.96 -2.92 11.68
N VAL A 11 4.54 -2.96 10.49
CA VAL A 11 5.18 -1.80 9.88
C VAL A 11 4.10 -1.06 9.12
N GLU A 12 3.96 0.22 9.43
CA GLU A 12 3.08 1.13 8.72
C GLU A 12 3.89 2.25 8.09
N GLY A 13 3.47 2.71 6.92
CA GLY A 13 4.10 3.83 6.26
C GLY A 13 3.11 4.62 5.42
N ARG A 14 3.47 5.88 5.17
CA ARG A 14 2.63 6.79 4.39
C ARG A 14 3.52 7.64 3.49
N ARG A 15 3.10 7.83 2.24
CA ARG A 15 3.78 8.67 1.26
C ARG A 15 2.79 9.55 0.54
N SER A 16 3.06 10.85 0.53
CA SER A 16 2.38 11.77 -0.36
C SER A 16 3.05 11.74 -1.74
N LEU A 17 2.25 11.56 -2.79
CA LEU A 17 2.69 11.57 -4.17
C LEU A 17 2.60 12.98 -4.72
N ARG A 18 3.75 13.58 -5.04
CA ARG A 18 3.81 14.95 -5.58
C ARG A 18 3.08 15.07 -6.92
N HIS A 19 3.21 14.07 -7.80
CA HIS A 19 2.67 14.15 -9.15
C HIS A 19 1.13 13.97 -9.22
N SER A 20 0.56 13.11 -8.38
CA SER A 20 -0.91 12.88 -8.34
C SER A 20 -1.65 13.66 -7.26
N GLY A 21 -0.94 14.26 -6.30
CA GLY A 21 -1.53 14.88 -5.11
C GLY A 21 -2.18 13.89 -4.14
N LEU A 22 -2.09 12.58 -4.42
CA LEU A 22 -2.66 11.53 -3.58
C LEU A 22 -1.73 11.20 -2.43
N THR A 23 -2.29 10.64 -1.36
CA THR A 23 -1.50 10.05 -0.29
C THR A 23 -1.76 8.57 -0.24
N ILE A 24 -0.72 7.75 -0.24
CA ILE A 24 -0.81 6.30 -0.11
C ILE A 24 -0.34 5.92 1.29
N ALA A 25 -1.09 5.07 1.95
CA ALA A 25 -0.68 4.39 3.17
C ALA A 25 -0.52 2.90 2.90
N TRP A 26 0.38 2.27 3.62
CA TRP A 26 0.57 0.84 3.58
C TRP A 26 0.86 0.31 4.98
N ARG A 27 0.49 -0.95 5.19
CA ARG A 27 0.79 -1.67 6.43
C ARG A 27 0.98 -3.15 6.14
N GLY A 28 1.82 -3.80 6.93
CA GLY A 28 2.02 -5.24 6.86
C GLY A 28 3.02 -5.71 7.89
N THR A 29 3.26 -7.00 7.91
CA THR A 29 4.24 -7.64 8.79
C THR A 29 5.46 -8.00 7.94
N PRO A 30 6.68 -7.61 8.33
CA PRO A 30 7.88 -8.04 7.63
C PRO A 30 7.93 -9.57 7.49
N ASP A 31 8.45 -10.05 6.35
CA ASP A 31 8.55 -11.47 6.00
C ASP A 31 7.21 -12.24 5.85
N LEU A 32 6.06 -11.55 5.92
CA LEU A 32 4.75 -12.11 5.62
C LEU A 32 4.14 -11.48 4.36
N ASP A 33 3.20 -12.21 3.75
CA ASP A 33 2.41 -11.75 2.59
C ASP A 33 1.09 -11.07 3.01
N ASP A 34 1.08 -10.42 4.18
CA ASP A 34 -0.10 -9.73 4.73
C ASP A 34 -0.10 -8.21 4.44
N TRP A 35 0.76 -7.75 3.52
CA TRP A 35 0.85 -6.32 3.25
C TRP A 35 -0.34 -5.81 2.43
N VAL A 36 -0.78 -4.61 2.80
CA VAL A 36 -1.86 -3.88 2.15
C VAL A 36 -1.37 -2.47 1.85
N ALA A 37 -1.67 -1.97 0.66
CA ALA A 37 -1.52 -0.55 0.30
C ALA A 37 -2.86 0.02 -0.15
N TYR A 38 -3.18 1.24 0.29
CA TYR A 38 -4.41 1.94 -0.06
C TYR A 38 -4.20 3.44 -0.19
N ILE A 39 -5.04 4.07 -1.01
CA ILE A 39 -5.09 5.51 -1.15
C ILE A 39 -5.82 6.08 0.07
N VAL A 40 -5.15 6.97 0.80
CA VAL A 40 -5.75 7.76 1.87
C VAL A 40 -6.57 8.87 1.24
N ASN A 41 -7.86 8.61 1.09
CA ASN A 41 -8.83 9.60 0.63
C ASN A 41 -9.28 10.47 1.81
N ARG A 42 -9.39 11.79 1.60
CA ARG A 42 -9.95 12.70 2.61
C ARG A 42 -11.48 12.57 2.70
N THR A 43 -12.11 12.09 1.64
CA THR A 43 -13.57 11.88 1.58
C THR A 43 -13.89 10.44 2.02
N LYS A 44 -14.88 10.32 2.92
CA LYS A 44 -15.19 9.08 3.67
C LYS A 44 -15.71 7.90 2.83
N SER A 45 -15.88 8.04 1.51
CA SER A 45 -16.77 7.16 0.74
C SER A 45 -16.17 5.82 0.29
N LYS A 46 -14.84 5.66 0.20
CA LYS A 46 -14.21 4.34 -0.03
C LYS A 46 -12.69 4.41 0.11
N LYS A 47 -12.09 3.45 0.83
CA LYS A 47 -10.65 3.18 0.74
C LYS A 47 -10.40 2.49 -0.59
N LEU A 48 -9.61 3.12 -1.47
CA LEU A 48 -9.20 2.52 -2.72
C LEU A 48 -7.95 1.67 -2.45
N ILE A 49 -8.10 0.35 -2.57
CA ILE A 49 -7.03 -0.62 -2.29
C ILE A 49 -6.16 -0.74 -3.54
N LEU A 50 -4.86 -0.52 -3.39
CA LEU A 50 -3.88 -0.66 -4.47
C LEU A 50 -3.23 -2.05 -4.49
N ALA A 51 -3.12 -2.67 -3.33
CA ALA A 51 -2.67 -4.04 -3.16
C ALA A 51 -3.24 -4.60 -1.86
N ASP A 52 -3.61 -5.87 -1.89
CA ASP A 52 -4.14 -6.64 -0.75
C ASP A 52 -3.43 -7.98 -0.68
N GLN A 53 -3.03 -8.41 0.52
CA GLN A 53 -2.34 -9.68 0.78
C GLN A 53 -1.16 -9.92 -0.17
N VAL A 54 -0.20 -8.99 -0.16
CA VAL A 54 1.02 -9.11 -0.97
C VAL A 54 2.28 -9.10 -0.10
N SER A 55 3.39 -9.52 -0.69
CA SER A 55 4.71 -9.38 -0.09
C SER A 55 5.14 -7.91 0.04
N GLU A 56 5.98 -7.63 1.02
CA GLU A 56 6.62 -6.31 1.21
C GLU A 56 7.30 -5.81 -0.08
N ARG A 57 7.99 -6.71 -0.79
CA ARG A 57 8.68 -6.39 -2.04
C ARG A 57 7.70 -5.83 -3.08
N LYS A 58 6.51 -6.41 -3.18
CA LYS A 58 5.48 -5.98 -4.13
C LYS A 58 4.93 -4.60 -3.77
N ILE A 59 4.78 -4.29 -2.48
CA ILE A 59 4.43 -2.93 -2.01
C ILE A 59 5.51 -1.93 -2.41
N LYS A 60 6.80 -2.22 -2.15
CA LYS A 60 7.89 -1.28 -2.49
C LYS A 60 7.93 -0.97 -4.00
N LEU A 61 7.77 -1.99 -4.84
CA LEU A 61 7.70 -1.82 -6.30
C LEU A 61 6.45 -1.03 -6.72
N LEU A 62 5.29 -1.32 -6.12
CA LEU A 62 4.07 -0.57 -6.35
C LEU A 62 4.27 0.91 -6.02
N LEU A 63 4.87 1.23 -4.88
CA LEU A 63 5.13 2.61 -4.42
C LEU A 63 6.08 3.37 -5.36
N GLN A 64 7.05 2.69 -5.99
CA GLN A 64 7.89 3.29 -7.02
C GLN A 64 7.10 3.57 -8.29
N ARG A 65 6.28 2.62 -8.74
CA ARG A 65 5.47 2.75 -9.96
C ARG A 65 4.44 3.88 -9.86
N VAL A 66 3.70 3.95 -8.75
CA VAL A 66 2.67 4.98 -8.54
C VAL A 66 3.24 6.39 -8.35
N ALA A 67 4.53 6.52 -8.01
CA ALA A 67 5.15 7.82 -7.77
C ALA A 67 5.15 8.74 -9.00
N GLY A 68 5.26 8.16 -10.20
CA GLY A 68 5.23 8.89 -11.47
C GLY A 68 3.86 8.92 -12.15
N LEU A 69 2.81 8.37 -11.54
CA LEU A 69 1.49 8.31 -12.16
C LEU A 69 0.61 9.50 -11.77
N SER A 70 -0.23 9.92 -12.71
CA SER A 70 -1.29 10.89 -12.45
C SER A 70 -2.36 10.30 -11.53
N ARG A 71 -3.19 11.15 -10.92
CA ARG A 71 -4.28 10.72 -10.04
C ARG A 71 -5.16 9.64 -10.66
N ARG A 72 -5.59 9.83 -11.91
CA ARG A 72 -6.40 8.86 -12.66
C ARG A 72 -5.66 7.55 -12.88
N GLY A 73 -4.36 7.58 -13.15
CA GLY A 73 -3.53 6.37 -13.32
C GLY A 73 -3.45 5.55 -12.04
N VAL A 74 -3.26 6.22 -10.89
CA VAL A 74 -3.24 5.57 -9.57
C VAL A 74 -4.63 5.02 -9.19
N GLU A 75 -5.69 5.79 -9.42
CA GLU A 75 -7.07 5.34 -9.16
C GLU A 75 -7.48 4.15 -10.06
N LYS A 76 -7.00 4.11 -11.31
CA LYS A 76 -7.21 2.96 -12.22
C LYS A 76 -6.54 1.71 -11.68
N LEU A 77 -5.29 1.81 -11.21
CA LEU A 77 -4.59 0.69 -10.57
C LEU A 77 -5.32 0.18 -9.32
N ALA A 78 -5.98 1.06 -8.57
CA ALA A 78 -6.71 0.68 -7.37
C ALA A 78 -8.10 0.07 -7.62
N LYS A 79 -8.61 0.16 -8.85
CA LYS A 79 -9.94 -0.35 -9.21
C LYS A 79 -9.90 -1.70 -9.93
N GLY A 80 -8.71 -2.15 -10.37
CA GLY A 80 -8.55 -3.30 -11.25
C GLY A 80 -8.79 -2.91 -12.70
#